data_AF-A0AAU2JRH7-F1
#
_entry.id   AF-A0AAU2JRH7-F1
#
_cell.length_a   1.000
_cell.length_b   1.000
_cell.length_c   1.000
_cell.angle_alpha   90.00
_cell.angle_beta   90.00
_cell.angle_gamma   90.00
#
_symmetry.space_group_name_H-M   'P 1'
#
loop_
_entity.id
_entity.type
_entity.pdbx_description
1 polymer ?
#
loop_
_entity_poly.entity_id
_entity_poly.type
_entity_poly.pdbx_seq_one_letter_code
_entity_poly.pdbx_strand_id
1 'polypeptide(L)'
;MDNESGNNKRIIVFGAGGMVGRAVVAEARTRGYEVTEAGRGDGDVTSAADVARLAAGHDAAVAAVYDARAVPGEFFPATSRALADGLSRAGVRRLVAVGLASVLPTESGAALMDTPGYPQEWREFYAGHAAGTGALRAAAPAGLDWAVLSPAGDFVEGGAAGGPEGGYALPVPAHAASRITRAAFARAVVDEAAGAPTLHAVHAGVGPA
;
A
#
# COMPACT_ATOMS: atom_id res chain seq x y z
N MET A 1 -5.26 -39.24 -9.88
CA MET A 1 -4.21 -38.25 -10.23
C MET A 1 -4.98 -36.97 -10.39
N ASP A 2 -5.17 -36.32 -9.26
CA ASP A 2 -6.24 -35.37 -9.09
C ASP A 2 -5.63 -34.01 -9.40
N ASN A 3 -6.08 -33.44 -10.50
CA ASN A 3 -5.62 -32.16 -11.02
C ASN A 3 -6.19 -31.05 -10.13
N GLU A 4 -5.58 -30.83 -8.96
CA GLU A 4 -5.77 -29.59 -8.21
C GLU A 4 -5.21 -28.45 -9.06
N SER A 5 -6.10 -27.85 -9.86
CA SER A 5 -5.91 -26.47 -10.31
C SER A 5 -5.96 -25.60 -9.06
N GLY A 6 -4.82 -25.50 -8.36
CA GLY A 6 -4.71 -24.69 -7.16
C GLY A 6 -5.14 -23.28 -7.53
N ASN A 7 -6.22 -22.80 -6.91
CA ASN A 7 -6.73 -21.43 -7.08
C ASN A 7 -5.64 -20.45 -6.63
N ASN A 8 -4.77 -20.09 -7.56
CA ASN A 8 -3.75 -19.08 -7.32
C ASN A 8 -4.48 -17.74 -7.16
N LYS A 9 -4.32 -17.09 -6.01
CA LYS A 9 -4.97 -15.79 -5.78
C LYS A 9 -4.50 -14.78 -6.83
N ARG A 10 -5.46 -14.03 -7.37
CA ARG A 10 -5.25 -12.94 -8.33
C ARG A 10 -5.14 -11.61 -7.60
N ILE A 11 -4.05 -10.90 -7.82
CA ILE A 11 -3.75 -9.62 -7.20
C ILE A 11 -3.63 -8.56 -8.28
N ILE A 12 -4.40 -7.47 -8.15
CA ILE A 12 -4.19 -6.27 -8.96
C ILE A 12 -3.31 -5.29 -8.20
N VAL A 13 -2.28 -4.74 -8.86
CA VAL A 13 -1.39 -3.73 -8.30
C VAL A 13 -1.53 -2.41 -9.05
N PHE A 14 -2.23 -1.45 -8.45
CA PHE A 14 -2.28 -0.07 -8.92
C PHE A 14 -0.97 0.64 -8.60
N GLY A 15 -0.37 1.30 -9.58
CA GLY A 15 0.95 1.92 -9.41
C GLY A 15 2.11 0.93 -9.50
N ALA A 16 1.91 -0.19 -10.20
CA ALA A 16 2.92 -1.24 -10.41
C ALA A 16 4.25 -0.72 -10.98
N GLY A 17 4.21 0.35 -11.80
CA GLY A 17 5.41 0.98 -12.35
C GLY A 17 6.24 1.80 -11.35
N GLY A 18 5.77 2.00 -10.12
CA GLY A 18 6.49 2.73 -9.07
C GLY A 18 7.58 1.90 -8.39
N MET A 19 8.40 2.54 -7.55
CA MET A 19 9.48 1.88 -6.82
C MET A 19 8.97 0.76 -5.90
N VAL A 20 7.92 1.03 -5.11
CA VAL A 20 7.29 0.04 -4.21
C VAL A 20 6.43 -0.94 -5.02
N GLY A 21 5.66 -0.45 -5.99
CA GLY A 21 4.82 -1.29 -6.85
C GLY A 21 5.61 -2.40 -7.55
N ARG A 22 6.77 -2.09 -8.13
CA ARG A 22 7.64 -3.10 -8.77
C ARG A 22 8.13 -4.15 -7.78
N ALA A 23 8.47 -3.76 -6.56
CA ALA A 23 8.90 -4.69 -5.52
C ALA A 23 7.76 -5.62 -5.08
N VAL A 24 6.54 -5.09 -4.94
CA VAL A 24 5.34 -5.89 -4.64
C VAL A 24 5.03 -6.88 -5.76
N VAL A 25 5.08 -6.44 -7.02
CA VAL A 25 4.86 -7.31 -8.18
C VAL A 25 5.88 -8.45 -8.22
N ALA A 26 7.17 -8.14 -8.03
CA ALA A 26 8.23 -9.13 -8.01
C ALA A 26 8.04 -10.15 -6.87
N GLU A 27 7.74 -9.67 -5.66
CA GLU A 27 7.50 -10.52 -4.49
C GLU A 27 6.29 -11.43 -4.70
N ALA A 28 5.16 -10.88 -5.15
CA ALA A 28 3.94 -11.64 -5.35
C ALA A 28 4.11 -12.74 -6.41
N ARG A 29 4.79 -12.43 -7.52
CA ARG A 29 5.11 -13.41 -8.57
C ARG A 29 6.03 -14.53 -8.08
N THR A 30 7.05 -14.21 -7.28
CA THR A 30 7.95 -15.22 -6.69
C THR A 30 7.20 -16.22 -5.80
N ARG A 31 6.11 -15.78 -5.16
CA ARG A 31 5.23 -16.64 -4.34
C ARG A 31 4.13 -17.35 -5.13
N GLY A 32 4.13 -17.21 -6.46
CA GLY A 32 3.20 -17.87 -7.35
C GLY A 32 1.89 -17.12 -7.60
N TYR A 33 1.62 -15.97 -6.97
CA TYR A 33 0.36 -15.25 -7.22
C TYR A 33 0.24 -14.78 -8.68
N GLU A 34 -0.98 -14.76 -9.21
CA GLU A 34 -1.27 -14.16 -10.52
C GLU A 34 -1.39 -12.64 -10.35
N VAL A 35 -0.50 -11.87 -10.99
CA VAL A 35 -0.40 -10.42 -10.76
C VAL A 35 -0.76 -9.64 -12.02
N THR A 36 -1.80 -8.81 -11.90
CA THR A 36 -2.17 -7.79 -12.88
C THR A 36 -1.55 -6.45 -12.49
N GLU A 37 -0.76 -5.88 -13.38
CA GLU A 37 -0.13 -4.57 -13.20
C GLU A 37 -1.04 -3.49 -13.80
N ALA A 38 -1.62 -2.62 -12.96
CA ALA A 38 -2.43 -1.49 -13.41
C ALA A 38 -1.60 -0.20 -13.40
N GLY A 39 -1.22 0.25 -14.60
CA GLY A 39 -0.49 1.48 -14.85
C GLY A 39 -1.38 2.65 -15.26
N ARG A 40 -0.76 3.81 -15.47
CA ARG A 40 -1.46 5.06 -15.86
C ARG A 40 -2.16 4.99 -17.23
N GLY A 41 -1.74 4.07 -18.09
CA GLY A 41 -2.34 3.88 -19.42
C GLY A 41 -3.59 3.01 -19.41
N ASP A 42 -3.85 2.27 -18.32
CA ASP A 42 -4.93 1.29 -18.25
C ASP A 42 -6.24 1.90 -17.72
N GLY A 43 -6.17 3.06 -17.06
CA GLY A 43 -7.31 3.79 -16.50
C GLY A 43 -6.88 4.83 -15.46
N ASP A 44 -7.86 5.56 -14.92
CA ASP A 44 -7.64 6.54 -13.86
C ASP A 44 -7.96 5.94 -12.47
N VAL A 45 -6.96 5.88 -11.59
CA VAL A 45 -7.13 5.35 -10.22
C VAL A 45 -8.03 6.25 -9.33
N THR A 46 -8.26 7.49 -9.74
CA THR A 46 -9.23 8.40 -9.09
C THR A 46 -10.66 8.22 -9.61
N SER A 47 -10.87 7.35 -10.61
CA SER A 47 -12.17 6.98 -11.16
C SER A 47 -12.61 5.62 -10.63
N ALA A 48 -13.67 5.59 -9.82
CA ALA A 48 -14.22 4.33 -9.30
C ALA A 48 -14.70 3.39 -10.42
N ALA A 49 -15.11 3.92 -11.57
CA ALA A 49 -15.51 3.12 -12.71
C ALA A 49 -14.31 2.38 -13.34
N ASP A 50 -13.17 3.06 -13.46
CA ASP A 50 -11.93 2.43 -13.96
C ASP A 50 -11.39 1.43 -12.95
N VAL A 51 -11.37 1.77 -11.66
CA VAL A 51 -11.00 0.83 -10.60
C VAL A 51 -11.87 -0.43 -10.67
N ALA A 52 -13.20 -0.29 -10.77
CA ALA A 52 -14.11 -1.43 -10.84
C ALA A 52 -13.86 -2.31 -12.07
N ARG A 53 -13.66 -1.69 -13.23
CA ARG A 53 -13.37 -2.40 -14.49
C ARG A 53 -12.05 -3.17 -14.40
N LEU A 54 -11.00 -2.54 -13.87
CA LEU A 54 -9.66 -3.13 -13.79
C LEU A 54 -9.60 -4.23 -12.72
N ALA A 55 -10.28 -4.05 -11.59
CA ALA A 55 -10.21 -4.97 -10.46
C ALA A 55 -11.15 -6.19 -10.59
N ALA A 56 -12.05 -6.21 -11.57
CA ALA A 56 -12.98 -7.32 -11.78
C ALA A 56 -12.25 -8.68 -11.83
N GLY A 57 -12.73 -9.65 -11.05
CA GLY A 57 -12.15 -11.00 -10.98
C GLY A 57 -10.92 -11.16 -10.09
N HIS A 58 -10.41 -10.11 -9.45
CA HIS A 58 -9.27 -10.23 -8.54
C HIS A 58 -9.72 -10.59 -7.11
N ASP A 59 -8.84 -11.22 -6.34
CA ASP A 59 -9.08 -11.56 -4.93
C ASP A 59 -8.68 -10.43 -3.99
N ALA A 60 -7.63 -9.69 -4.35
CA ALA A 60 -7.08 -8.58 -3.58
C ALA A 60 -6.53 -7.48 -4.48
N ALA A 61 -6.48 -6.26 -3.94
CA ALA A 61 -5.86 -5.11 -4.57
C ALA A 61 -4.73 -4.53 -3.70
N VAL A 62 -3.65 -4.10 -4.36
CA VAL A 62 -2.61 -3.27 -3.77
C VAL A 62 -2.62 -1.91 -4.44
N ALA A 63 -2.54 -0.84 -3.65
CA ALA A 63 -2.41 0.53 -4.14
C ALA A 63 -1.07 1.14 -3.74
N ALA A 64 -0.14 1.26 -4.69
CA ALA A 64 1.17 1.88 -4.55
C ALA A 64 1.31 3.09 -5.49
N VAL A 65 0.32 3.98 -5.44
CA VAL A 65 0.11 5.06 -6.42
C VAL A 65 0.68 6.40 -5.96
N TYR A 66 1.25 7.13 -6.92
CA TYR A 66 1.76 8.47 -6.74
C TYR A 66 1.67 9.26 -8.04
N ASP A 67 1.24 10.52 -7.95
CA ASP A 67 1.31 11.47 -9.05
C ASP A 67 2.02 12.77 -8.66
N ALA A 68 3.24 12.94 -9.16
CA ALA A 68 4.07 14.13 -8.96
C ALA A 68 3.47 15.42 -9.56
N ARG A 69 2.48 15.31 -10.45
CA ARG A 69 1.81 16.46 -11.07
C ARG A 69 0.50 16.83 -10.39
N ALA A 70 -0.01 15.98 -9.51
CA ALA A 70 -1.28 16.19 -8.86
C ALA A 70 -1.11 16.93 -7.53
N VAL A 71 -2.16 17.65 -7.12
CA VAL A 71 -2.21 18.28 -5.79
C VAL A 71 -2.42 17.18 -4.75
N PRO A 72 -1.48 16.95 -3.80
CA PRO A 72 -1.56 15.80 -2.88
C PRO A 72 -2.85 15.74 -2.06
N GLY A 73 -3.32 16.90 -1.58
CA GLY A 73 -4.56 17.04 -0.81
C GLY A 73 -5.85 16.70 -1.57
N GLU A 74 -5.79 16.65 -2.91
CA GLU A 74 -6.91 16.25 -3.76
C GLU A 74 -6.74 14.81 -4.23
N PHE A 75 -5.53 14.47 -4.69
CA PHE A 75 -5.21 13.19 -5.31
C PHE A 75 -5.39 12.00 -4.37
N PHE A 76 -4.80 12.04 -3.17
CA PHE A 76 -4.86 10.90 -2.25
C PHE A 76 -6.30 10.66 -1.76
N PRO A 77 -7.08 11.67 -1.32
CA PRO A 77 -8.48 11.46 -0.98
C PRO A 77 -9.35 10.97 -2.14
N ALA A 78 -9.16 11.50 -3.36
CA ALA A 78 -9.90 11.05 -4.54
C ALA A 78 -9.61 9.59 -4.85
N THR A 79 -8.32 9.21 -4.84
CA THR A 79 -7.86 7.83 -5.04
C THR A 79 -8.44 6.88 -3.98
N SER A 80 -8.39 7.24 -2.71
CA SER A 80 -8.93 6.42 -1.62
C SER A 80 -10.44 6.18 -1.75
N ARG A 81 -11.22 7.19 -2.12
CA ARG A 81 -12.66 7.04 -2.37
C ARG A 81 -12.95 6.17 -3.59
N ALA A 82 -12.20 6.38 -4.66
CA ALA A 82 -12.35 5.61 -5.89
C ALA A 82 -11.98 4.13 -5.71
N LEU A 83 -10.94 3.84 -4.93
CA LEU A 83 -10.57 2.48 -4.53
C LEU A 83 -11.66 1.84 -3.67
N ALA A 84 -12.18 2.56 -2.66
CA ALA A 84 -13.22 2.03 -1.79
C ALA A 84 -14.51 1.65 -2.56
N ASP A 85 -15.00 2.54 -3.43
CA ASP A 85 -16.19 2.28 -4.25
C ASP A 85 -15.90 1.24 -5.35
N GLY A 86 -14.85 1.46 -6.13
CA GLY A 86 -14.55 0.64 -7.31
C GLY A 86 -14.24 -0.81 -6.95
N LEU A 87 -13.48 -1.06 -5.89
CA LEU A 87 -13.19 -2.42 -5.44
C LEU A 87 -14.44 -3.12 -4.90
N SER A 88 -15.30 -2.39 -4.18
CA SER A 88 -16.58 -2.93 -3.72
C SER A 88 -17.48 -3.32 -4.90
N ARG A 89 -17.57 -2.48 -5.93
CA ARG A 89 -18.30 -2.77 -7.19
C ARG A 89 -17.73 -3.97 -7.95
N ALA A 90 -16.42 -4.18 -7.88
CA ALA A 90 -15.74 -5.32 -8.49
C ALA A 90 -15.86 -6.62 -7.68
N GLY A 91 -16.41 -6.56 -6.45
CA GLY A 91 -16.46 -7.71 -5.54
C GLY A 91 -15.13 -8.03 -4.85
N VAL A 92 -14.14 -7.15 -4.95
CA VAL A 92 -12.84 -7.30 -4.26
C VAL A 92 -13.01 -6.90 -2.80
N ARG A 93 -12.62 -7.79 -1.89
CA ARG A 93 -12.84 -7.61 -0.44
C ARG A 93 -11.58 -7.27 0.34
N ARG A 94 -10.41 -7.25 -0.29
CA ARG A 94 -9.14 -6.92 0.37
C ARG A 94 -8.38 -5.83 -0.37
N LEU A 95 -8.00 -4.77 0.36
CA LEU A 95 -7.14 -3.69 -0.11
C LEU A 95 -5.94 -3.49 0.81
N VAL A 96 -4.73 -3.47 0.26
CA VAL A 96 -3.54 -2.97 0.96
C VAL A 96 -3.01 -1.72 0.24
N ALA A 97 -3.09 -0.57 0.88
CA ALA A 97 -2.57 0.69 0.34
C ALA A 97 -1.21 1.03 0.96
N VAL A 98 -0.31 1.60 0.16
CA VAL A 98 0.97 2.12 0.62
C VAL A 98 0.78 3.55 1.12
N GLY A 99 1.05 3.76 2.41
CA GLY A 99 1.03 5.08 3.05
C GLY A 99 2.42 5.70 3.16
N LEU A 100 2.56 6.63 4.12
CA LEU A 100 3.77 7.39 4.35
C LEU A 100 4.19 7.37 5.82
N ALA A 101 5.49 7.24 6.09
CA ALA A 101 6.06 7.26 7.44
C ALA A 101 5.68 8.52 8.22
N SER A 102 5.67 9.68 7.55
CA SER A 102 5.47 11.00 8.15
C SER A 102 4.14 11.14 8.92
N VAL A 103 3.12 10.36 8.57
CA VAL A 103 1.78 10.45 9.20
C VAL A 103 1.54 9.37 10.25
N LEU A 104 2.47 8.43 10.42
CA LEU A 104 2.40 7.40 11.45
C LEU A 104 2.74 7.98 12.83
N PRO A 105 2.13 7.47 13.90
CA PRO A 105 2.51 7.81 15.26
C PRO A 105 3.90 7.24 15.60
N THR A 106 4.71 8.05 16.25
CA THR A 106 5.94 7.62 16.94
C THR A 106 5.60 6.94 18.26
N GLU A 107 6.61 6.44 18.98
CA GLU A 107 6.42 5.88 20.33
C GLU A 107 5.75 6.85 21.31
N SER A 108 5.96 8.15 21.12
CA SER A 108 5.31 9.21 21.91
C SER A 108 3.83 9.43 21.58
N GLY A 109 3.32 8.81 20.51
CA GLY A 109 1.97 9.01 19.98
C GLY A 109 1.82 10.20 19.02
N ALA A 110 2.78 11.13 18.97
CA ALA A 110 2.78 12.21 17.97
C ALA A 110 3.08 11.66 16.56
N ALA A 111 2.47 12.24 15.53
CA ALA A 111 2.82 11.92 14.14
C ALA A 111 4.28 12.29 13.87
N LEU A 112 4.99 11.47 13.08
CA LEU A 112 6.40 11.69 12.80
C LEU A 112 6.68 13.09 12.23
N MET A 113 5.81 13.59 11.35
CA MET A 113 5.91 14.93 10.76
C MET A 113 5.82 16.10 11.75
N ASP A 114 5.26 15.86 12.95
CA ASP A 114 5.10 16.88 13.98
C ASP A 114 6.20 16.81 15.05
N THR A 115 7.17 15.90 14.90
CA THR A 115 8.33 15.83 15.79
C THR A 115 9.32 16.98 15.55
N PRO A 116 10.04 17.44 16.61
CA PRO A 116 11.05 18.49 16.46
C PRO A 116 12.12 18.14 15.42
N GLY A 117 12.40 19.08 14.51
CA GLY A 117 13.45 18.92 13.49
C GLY A 117 13.06 18.07 12.28
N TYR A 118 11.83 17.57 12.20
CA TYR A 118 11.37 16.87 11.00
C TYR A 118 11.22 17.85 9.82
N PRO A 119 11.71 17.50 8.60
CA PRO A 119 11.60 18.35 7.42
C PRO A 119 10.15 18.79 7.14
N GLN A 120 9.94 20.05 6.76
CA GLN A 120 8.60 20.63 6.57
C GLN A 120 8.35 21.13 5.14
N GLU A 121 9.37 21.14 4.30
CA GLU A 121 9.28 21.53 2.89
C GLU A 121 8.31 20.66 2.08
N TRP A 122 7.99 19.45 2.55
CA TRP A 122 7.02 18.54 1.93
C TRP A 122 5.72 18.39 2.75
N ARG A 123 5.40 19.33 3.64
CA ARG A 123 4.24 19.19 4.56
C ARG A 123 2.91 18.99 3.84
N GLU A 124 2.70 19.62 2.69
CA GLU A 124 1.50 19.40 1.87
C GLU A 124 1.37 17.95 1.40
N PHE A 125 2.49 17.32 1.07
CA PHE A 125 2.52 15.91 0.66
C PHE A 125 2.15 14.99 1.83
N TYR A 126 2.69 15.26 3.02
CA TYR A 126 2.38 14.49 4.24
C TYR A 126 0.90 14.62 4.61
N ALA A 127 0.39 15.85 4.61
CA ALA A 127 -1.00 16.14 4.90
C ALA A 127 -1.94 15.49 3.86
N GLY A 128 -1.55 15.45 2.59
CA GLY A 128 -2.27 14.73 1.55
C GLY A 128 -2.39 13.23 1.84
N HIS A 129 -1.30 12.57 2.24
CA HIS A 129 -1.34 11.16 2.65
C HIS A 129 -2.25 10.93 3.86
N ALA A 130 -2.18 11.80 4.89
CA ALA A 130 -3.06 11.72 6.05
C ALA A 130 -4.55 11.86 5.65
N ALA A 131 -4.85 12.83 4.77
CA ALA A 131 -6.19 13.04 4.24
C ALA A 131 -6.68 11.83 3.41
N GLY A 132 -5.80 11.18 2.65
CA GLY A 132 -6.08 9.95 1.93
C GLY A 132 -6.46 8.80 2.88
N THR A 133 -5.65 8.52 3.91
CA THR A 133 -5.98 7.52 4.93
C THR A 133 -7.32 7.83 5.60
N GLY A 134 -7.58 9.09 5.94
CA GLY A 134 -8.85 9.53 6.52
C GLY A 134 -10.03 9.30 5.57
N ALA A 135 -9.87 9.62 4.28
CA ALA A 135 -10.88 9.39 3.26
C ALA A 135 -11.16 7.90 3.04
N LEU A 136 -10.13 7.05 3.04
CA LEU A 136 -10.32 5.60 2.96
C LEU A 136 -11.12 5.08 4.15
N ARG A 137 -10.73 5.47 5.38
CA ARG A 137 -11.44 5.07 6.60
C ARG A 137 -12.91 5.49 6.59
N ALA A 138 -13.22 6.68 6.07
CA ALA A 138 -14.58 7.20 6.01
C ALA A 138 -15.42 6.56 4.88
N ALA A 139 -14.79 6.22 3.75
CA ALA A 139 -15.49 5.74 2.56
C ALA A 139 -15.55 4.20 2.44
N ALA A 140 -14.68 3.47 3.15
CA ALA A 140 -14.63 2.02 3.06
C ALA A 140 -15.94 1.38 3.52
N PRO A 141 -16.64 0.61 2.65
CA PRO A 141 -17.82 -0.13 3.06
C PRO A 141 -17.43 -1.31 3.96
N ALA A 142 -18.37 -1.79 4.77
CA ALA A 142 -18.14 -2.91 5.70
C ALA A 142 -17.64 -4.20 5.02
N GLY A 143 -17.92 -4.39 3.72
CA GLY A 143 -17.46 -5.55 2.95
C GLY A 143 -16.04 -5.43 2.39
N LEU A 144 -15.37 -4.27 2.52
CA LEU A 144 -14.00 -4.05 2.10
C LEU A 144 -13.09 -4.01 3.33
N ASP A 145 -12.34 -5.09 3.53
CA ASP A 145 -11.28 -5.13 4.52
C ASP A 145 -10.02 -4.46 3.95
N TRP A 146 -9.47 -3.50 4.70
CA TRP A 146 -8.38 -2.67 4.22
C TRP A 146 -7.28 -2.49 5.27
N ALA A 147 -6.05 -2.32 4.80
CA ALA A 147 -4.93 -1.85 5.59
C ALA A 147 -4.14 -0.80 4.82
N VAL A 148 -3.64 0.22 5.53
CA VAL A 148 -2.63 1.15 5.00
C VAL A 148 -1.29 0.81 5.65
N LEU A 149 -0.32 0.37 4.86
CA LEU A 149 1.02 0.04 5.34
C LEU A 149 1.98 1.16 4.93
N SER A 150 2.75 1.68 5.88
CA SER A 150 3.83 2.63 5.59
C SER A 150 5.14 2.10 6.12
N PRO A 151 6.29 2.39 5.46
CA PRO A 151 7.55 2.17 6.13
C PRO A 151 7.56 2.96 7.44
N ALA A 152 8.17 2.41 8.49
CA ALA A 152 8.29 3.06 9.79
C ALA A 152 9.33 4.20 9.81
N GLY A 153 10.15 4.28 8.76
CA GLY A 153 11.13 5.32 8.51
C GLY A 153 11.43 5.38 7.01
N ASP A 154 12.70 5.34 6.64
CA ASP A 154 13.12 5.42 5.24
C ASP A 154 13.45 4.06 4.62
N PHE A 155 13.42 4.00 3.30
CA PHE A 155 13.99 2.89 2.56
C PHE A 155 15.52 3.00 2.52
N VAL A 156 16.21 1.86 2.61
CA VAL A 156 17.67 1.79 2.42
C VAL A 156 18.04 2.24 1.00
N GLU A 157 18.95 3.22 0.88
CA GLU A 157 19.52 3.65 -0.41
C GLU A 157 20.40 2.56 -1.03
N GLY A 158 20.37 2.41 -2.35
CA GLY A 158 21.31 1.54 -3.08
C GLY A 158 21.12 0.02 -2.89
N GLY A 159 20.16 -0.42 -2.06
CA GLY A 159 19.86 -1.85 -1.90
C GLY A 159 19.35 -2.46 -3.21
N ALA A 160 20.21 -3.24 -3.88
CA ALA A 160 19.80 -4.22 -4.85
C ALA A 160 18.72 -5.12 -4.23
N ALA A 161 17.85 -5.71 -5.05
CA ALA A 161 16.85 -6.69 -4.61
C ALA A 161 17.46 -7.97 -3.97
N GLY A 162 18.77 -8.00 -3.67
CA GLY A 162 19.53 -9.14 -3.17
C GLY A 162 20.50 -8.84 -2.03
N GLY A 163 20.28 -7.80 -1.22
CA GLY A 163 20.82 -7.82 0.16
C GLY A 163 20.15 -8.93 0.96
N PRO A 164 20.71 -9.44 2.08
CA PRO A 164 20.05 -10.46 2.88
C PRO A 164 18.62 -9.99 3.12
N GLU A 165 17.69 -10.83 2.71
CA GLU A 165 16.25 -10.63 2.73
C GLU A 165 15.82 -10.41 4.19
N GLY A 166 16.10 -9.23 4.75
CA GLY A 166 15.88 -8.93 6.15
C GLY A 166 14.40 -9.03 6.47
N GLY A 167 14.06 -9.69 7.58
CA GLY A 167 12.68 -9.78 8.04
C GLY A 167 12.03 -8.41 8.21
N TYR A 168 10.71 -8.40 8.34
CA TYR A 168 9.96 -7.20 8.72
C TYR A 168 9.27 -7.44 10.07
N ALA A 169 9.04 -6.36 10.79
CA ALA A 169 8.15 -6.33 11.95
C ALA A 169 6.96 -5.40 11.66
N LEU A 170 5.78 -5.80 12.14
CA LEU A 170 4.52 -5.09 11.95
C LEU A 170 3.55 -5.50 13.09
N PRO A 171 2.78 -4.56 13.69
CA PRO A 171 2.88 -3.12 13.52
C PRO A 171 4.06 -2.56 14.33
N VAL A 172 4.73 -1.53 13.80
CA VAL A 172 5.77 -0.79 14.50
C VAL A 172 5.48 0.72 14.50
N PRO A 173 5.89 1.47 15.55
CA PRO A 173 5.81 2.92 15.58
C PRO A 173 6.79 3.54 14.58
N ALA A 174 6.51 4.78 14.17
CA ALA A 174 7.41 5.52 13.30
C ALA A 174 8.67 6.02 14.02
N HIS A 175 9.80 5.94 13.33
CA HIS A 175 11.10 6.41 13.78
C HIS A 175 11.92 6.88 12.57
N ALA A 176 12.37 8.14 12.56
CA ALA A 176 13.11 8.74 11.42
C ALA A 176 14.40 7.99 11.05
N ALA A 177 15.09 7.38 12.02
CA ALA A 177 16.26 6.52 11.77
C ALA A 177 15.93 5.07 11.40
N SER A 178 14.66 4.66 11.38
CA SER A 178 14.30 3.31 10.93
C SER A 178 14.63 3.15 9.45
N ARG A 179 15.19 2.00 9.09
CA ARG A 179 15.62 1.69 7.73
C ARG A 179 15.11 0.30 7.36
N ILE A 180 14.31 0.22 6.30
CA ILE A 180 13.77 -1.04 5.77
C ILE A 180 14.14 -1.20 4.30
N THR A 181 14.35 -2.44 3.85
CA THR A 181 14.52 -2.70 2.42
C THR A 181 13.17 -2.71 1.71
N ARG A 182 13.17 -2.36 0.42
CA ARG A 182 11.94 -2.45 -0.40
C ARG A 182 11.42 -3.88 -0.51
N ALA A 183 12.33 -4.86 -0.53
CA ALA A 183 11.97 -6.28 -0.54
C ALA A 183 11.23 -6.66 0.76
N ALA A 184 11.77 -6.32 1.93
CA ALA A 184 11.13 -6.60 3.22
C ALA A 184 9.75 -5.93 3.33
N PHE A 185 9.63 -4.68 2.88
CA PHE A 185 8.36 -3.98 2.86
C PHE A 185 7.35 -4.60 1.89
N ALA A 186 7.80 -5.00 0.69
CA ALA A 186 6.95 -5.69 -0.27
C ALA A 186 6.42 -7.03 0.27
N ARG A 187 7.23 -7.76 1.05
CA ARG A 187 6.78 -8.97 1.74
C ARG A 187 5.62 -8.71 2.68
N ALA A 188 5.75 -7.70 3.56
CA ALA A 188 4.66 -7.31 4.46
C ALA A 188 3.39 -6.94 3.68
N VAL A 189 3.53 -6.20 2.56
CA VAL A 189 2.39 -5.86 1.69
C VAL A 189 1.73 -7.11 1.09
N VAL A 190 2.51 -8.06 0.59
CA VAL A 190 1.97 -9.30 -0.03
C VAL A 190 1.34 -10.22 1.02
N ASP A 191 1.96 -10.35 2.20
CA ASP A 191 1.43 -11.11 3.33
C ASP A 191 0.05 -10.58 3.75
N GLU A 192 -0.07 -9.26 3.87
CA GLU A 192 -1.33 -8.60 4.22
C GLU A 192 -2.33 -8.57 3.06
N ALA A 193 -1.92 -8.69 1.80
CA ALA A 193 -2.84 -8.64 0.65
C ALA A 193 -3.43 -10.03 0.33
N ALA A 194 -2.60 -11.07 0.28
CA ALA A 194 -2.97 -12.38 -0.25
C ALA A 194 -2.45 -13.57 0.57
N GLY A 195 -1.61 -13.35 1.58
CA GLY A 195 -1.18 -14.38 2.52
C GLY A 195 -2.23 -14.67 3.59
N ALA A 196 -1.86 -14.42 4.84
CA ALA A 196 -2.71 -14.50 6.03
C ALA A 196 -2.78 -13.10 6.68
N PRO A 197 -3.71 -12.24 6.23
CA PRO A 197 -3.82 -10.87 6.73
C PRO A 197 -4.03 -10.84 8.23
N THR A 198 -3.27 -9.99 8.92
CA THR A 198 -3.36 -9.77 10.37
C THR A 198 -3.92 -8.40 10.72
N LEU A 199 -3.92 -7.46 9.76
CA LEU A 199 -4.38 -6.09 9.95
C LEU A 199 -5.72 -5.82 9.26
N HIS A 200 -6.63 -5.21 10.00
CA HIS A 200 -7.98 -4.89 9.54
C HIS A 200 -8.34 -3.45 9.91
N ALA A 201 -8.82 -2.69 8.92
CA ALA A 201 -9.27 -1.31 9.04
C ALA A 201 -8.29 -0.37 9.77
N VAL A 202 -6.98 -0.51 9.51
CA VAL A 202 -5.91 0.16 10.26
C VAL A 202 -4.81 0.72 9.35
N HIS A 203 -4.14 1.75 9.85
CA HIS A 203 -2.89 2.26 9.27
C HIS A 203 -1.73 1.87 10.20
N ALA A 204 -0.79 1.07 9.69
CA ALA A 204 0.32 0.52 10.47
C ALA A 204 1.69 0.82 9.84
N GLY A 205 2.70 0.91 10.69
CA GLY A 205 4.10 0.96 10.28
C GLY A 205 4.71 -0.42 10.09
N VAL A 206 5.63 -0.50 9.14
CA VAL A 206 6.43 -1.69 8.83
C VAL A 206 7.91 -1.32 8.96
N GLY A 207 8.62 -2.02 9.82
CA GLY A 207 10.04 -1.78 10.11
C GLY A 207 10.88 -3.04 9.89
N PRO A 208 12.21 -2.95 10.05
CA PRO A 208 13.05 -4.13 10.12
C PRO A 208 12.65 -5.03 11.31
N ALA A 209 12.85 -6.33 11.18
CA ALA A 209 12.69 -7.30 12.27
C ALA A 209 13.77 -7.19 13.35
#